data_AF-N9NUT1-F1
#
_entry.id   AF-N9NUT1-F1
#
_cell.length_a   1.000
_cell.length_b   1.000
_cell.length_c   1.000
_cell.angle_alpha   90.00
_cell.angle_beta   90.00
_cell.angle_gamma   90.00
#
_symmetry.space_group_name_H-M   'P 1'
#
loop_
_entity.id
_entity.type
_entity.pdbx_description
1 polymer ?
#
loop_
_entity_poly.entity_id
_entity_poly.type
_entity_poly.pdbx_seq_one_letter_code
_entity_poly.pdbx_strand_id
1 'polypeptide(L)'
;MNNKYYLVLLLLISTATQAQALDLVQYSDISSVSQIASNQKIQTELQKLLKHDYPKFQSNFENYSAPYLLKTDDALYYEGRSRTSLDASSAIIFEDGRLFAAIYFAQAKKLKYFSNDASCSEQLHPAIQVFAQQHEIQSIVYAMVGLDTTLKNNLGMLSKCEAYMKNLEKRN
;
A
#
# COMPACT_ATOMS: atom_id res chain seq x y z
N MET A 1 -31.92 -54.53 7.43
CA MET A 1 -30.95 -53.72 8.19
C MET A 1 -31.01 -52.28 7.71
N ASN A 2 -31.65 -51.43 8.52
CA ASN A 2 -31.46 -50.00 8.81
C ASN A 2 -31.06 -48.99 7.71
N ASN A 3 -32.00 -48.08 7.48
CA ASN A 3 -31.84 -46.70 7.03
C ASN A 3 -30.67 -45.95 7.72
N LYS A 4 -30.04 -45.02 6.99
CA LYS A 4 -30.10 -43.56 7.24
C LYS A 4 -28.99 -42.86 6.42
N TYR A 5 -29.36 -42.27 5.29
CA TYR A 5 -28.53 -41.30 4.60
C TYR A 5 -28.68 -39.94 5.30
N TYR A 6 -27.65 -39.50 6.01
CA TYR A 6 -27.59 -38.15 6.57
C TYR A 6 -27.08 -37.20 5.50
N LEU A 7 -27.99 -36.41 4.93
CA LEU A 7 -27.67 -35.27 4.09
C LEU A 7 -27.31 -34.09 5.02
N VAL A 8 -26.03 -33.83 5.22
CA VAL A 8 -25.56 -32.64 5.96
C VAL A 8 -25.52 -31.46 4.99
N LEU A 9 -26.55 -30.61 5.04
CA LEU A 9 -26.59 -29.34 4.32
C LEU A 9 -25.78 -28.30 5.10
N LEU A 10 -24.52 -28.10 4.71
CA LEU A 10 -23.69 -27.00 5.21
C LEU A 10 -24.16 -25.68 4.59
N LEU A 11 -24.95 -24.92 5.34
CA LEU A 11 -25.25 -23.52 5.05
C LEU A 11 -23.97 -22.70 5.16
N LEU A 12 -23.36 -22.40 4.01
CA LEU A 12 -22.32 -21.38 3.87
C LEU A 12 -22.96 -20.01 4.12
N ILE A 13 -22.89 -19.54 5.37
CA ILE A 13 -23.20 -18.14 5.69
C ILE A 13 -22.00 -17.32 5.22
N SER A 14 -22.05 -16.86 3.97
CA SER A 14 -21.14 -15.83 3.49
C SER A 14 -21.44 -14.55 4.25
N THR A 15 -20.75 -14.31 5.36
CA THR A 15 -20.70 -12.98 5.96
C THR A 15 -19.96 -12.09 4.97
N ALA A 16 -20.71 -11.43 4.08
CA ALA A 16 -20.19 -10.29 3.37
C ALA A 16 -19.91 -9.22 4.43
N THR A 17 -18.70 -9.19 4.96
CA THR A 17 -18.19 -8.06 5.74
C THR A 17 -18.21 -6.87 4.80
N GLN A 18 -19.25 -6.04 4.93
CA GLN A 18 -19.33 -4.78 4.23
C GLN A 18 -18.13 -3.96 4.72
N ALA A 19 -17.17 -3.75 3.82
CA ALA A 19 -15.98 -2.98 4.13
C ALA A 19 -16.43 -1.56 4.47
N GLN A 20 -16.45 -1.21 5.75
CA GLN A 20 -16.69 0.17 6.17
C GLN A 20 -15.57 1.04 5.60
N ALA A 21 -15.96 2.17 4.99
CA ALA A 21 -15.02 3.20 4.56
C ALA A 21 -14.18 3.64 5.76
N LEU A 22 -12.91 3.94 5.52
CA LEU A 22 -12.01 4.39 6.57
C LEU A 22 -12.28 5.87 6.80
N ASP A 23 -12.81 6.26 7.97
CA ASP A 23 -12.90 7.67 8.34
C ASP A 23 -11.48 8.19 8.61
N LEU A 24 -10.94 9.01 7.71
CA LEU A 24 -9.57 9.49 7.80
C LEU A 24 -9.42 10.73 8.68
N VAL A 25 -10.52 11.43 8.99
CA VAL A 25 -10.48 12.69 9.74
C VAL A 25 -9.93 12.48 11.14
N GLN A 26 -10.23 11.35 11.76
CA GLN A 26 -9.72 10.96 13.08
C GLN A 26 -8.18 10.82 13.13
N TYR A 27 -7.52 10.68 11.98
CA TYR A 27 -6.06 10.48 11.89
C TYR A 27 -5.27 11.76 11.55
N SER A 28 -5.93 12.91 11.52
CA SER A 28 -5.32 14.18 11.05
C SER A 28 -4.50 14.93 12.12
N ASP A 29 -4.37 14.38 13.32
CA ASP A 29 -3.64 14.96 14.46
C ASP A 29 -2.43 14.09 14.85
N ILE A 30 -1.36 14.69 15.38
CA ILE A 30 -0.15 13.94 15.78
C ILE A 30 -0.41 12.89 16.88
N SER A 31 -1.41 13.11 17.75
CA SER A 31 -1.83 12.13 18.76
C SER A 31 -2.42 10.85 18.15
N SER A 32 -2.90 10.92 16.89
CA SER A 32 -3.52 9.81 16.17
C SER A 32 -2.52 8.87 15.49
N VAL A 33 -1.23 9.21 15.46
CA VAL A 33 -0.16 8.39 14.88
C VAL A 33 -0.18 6.96 15.44
N SER A 34 -0.33 6.82 16.75
CA SER A 34 -0.44 5.53 17.42
C SER A 34 -1.64 4.72 16.91
N GLN A 35 -2.72 5.41 16.55
CA GLN A 35 -3.95 4.80 16.04
C GLN A 35 -3.80 4.32 14.60
N ILE A 36 -3.05 5.03 13.75
CA ILE A 36 -2.67 4.57 12.40
C ILE A 36 -1.86 3.27 12.51
N ALA A 37 -0.85 3.28 13.38
CA ALA A 37 0.02 2.13 13.62
C ALA A 37 -0.73 0.91 14.17
N SER A 38 -1.78 1.13 14.96
CA SER A 38 -2.63 0.06 15.51
C SER A 38 -3.83 -0.34 14.65
N ASN A 39 -4.13 0.38 13.56
CA ASN A 39 -5.29 0.08 12.72
C ASN A 39 -5.03 -1.17 11.85
N GLN A 40 -5.65 -2.28 12.20
CA GLN A 40 -5.44 -3.57 11.55
C GLN A 40 -5.74 -3.56 10.04
N LYS A 41 -6.75 -2.80 9.60
CA LYS A 41 -7.11 -2.70 8.17
C LYS A 41 -5.98 -2.01 7.39
N ILE A 42 -5.50 -0.87 7.90
CA ILE A 42 -4.38 -0.13 7.31
C ILE A 42 -3.13 -1.01 7.24
N GLN A 43 -2.74 -1.64 8.37
CA GLN A 43 -1.53 -2.47 8.43
C GLN A 43 -1.62 -3.67 7.48
N THR A 44 -2.80 -4.30 7.36
CA THR A 44 -3.03 -5.44 6.46
C THR A 44 -2.88 -5.04 4.99
N GLU A 45 -3.47 -3.92 4.56
CA GLU A 45 -3.37 -3.46 3.18
C GLU A 45 -1.96 -2.98 2.83
N LEU A 46 -1.26 -2.32 3.76
CA LEU A 46 0.16 -1.98 3.60
C LEU A 46 1.04 -3.23 3.48
N GLN A 47 0.78 -4.27 4.29
CA GLN A 47 1.52 -5.53 4.19
C GLN A 47 1.29 -6.22 2.84
N LYS A 48 0.06 -6.19 2.31
CA LYS A 48 -0.25 -6.70 0.96
C LYS A 48 0.47 -5.90 -0.14
N LEU A 49 0.47 -4.57 -0.03
CA LEU A 49 1.12 -3.67 -0.98
C LEU A 49 2.64 -3.86 -1.01
N LEU A 50 3.27 -3.85 0.17
CA LEU A 50 4.72 -3.81 0.32
C LEU A 50 5.36 -5.21 0.33
N LYS A 51 4.59 -6.26 0.62
CA LYS A 51 5.07 -7.66 0.68
C LYS A 51 6.35 -7.79 1.52
N HIS A 52 7.46 -8.19 0.90
CA HIS A 52 8.76 -8.39 1.54
C HIS A 52 9.41 -7.08 2.02
N ASP A 53 9.02 -5.93 1.45
CA ASP A 53 9.52 -4.62 1.86
C ASP A 53 8.79 -4.05 3.08
N TYR A 54 7.67 -4.68 3.51
CA TYR A 54 6.85 -4.21 4.64
C TYR A 54 7.64 -4.08 5.96
N PRO A 55 8.46 -5.05 6.40
CA PRO A 55 9.22 -4.89 7.65
C PRO A 55 10.19 -3.71 7.61
N LYS A 56 10.82 -3.46 6.46
CA LYS A 56 11.73 -2.32 6.29
C LYS A 56 10.95 -1.01 6.32
N PHE A 57 9.82 -0.92 5.63
CA PHE A 57 8.92 0.21 5.70
C PHE A 57 8.53 0.52 7.16
N GLN A 58 8.07 -0.49 7.90
CA GLN A 58 7.60 -0.31 9.28
C GLN A 58 8.74 0.10 10.24
N SER A 59 9.96 -0.42 10.05
CA SER A 59 11.11 -0.07 10.87
C SER A 59 11.52 1.40 10.78
N ASN A 60 11.08 2.12 9.73
CA ASN A 60 11.38 3.54 9.57
C ASN A 60 10.39 4.42 10.36
N PHE A 61 9.40 3.88 11.04
CA PHE A 61 8.44 4.64 11.83
C PHE A 61 8.75 4.61 13.34
N GLU A 62 10.03 4.77 13.70
CA GLU A 62 10.44 4.98 15.09
C GLU A 62 10.20 6.44 15.52
N ASN A 63 10.42 7.38 14.60
CA ASN A 63 10.10 8.81 14.78
C ASN A 63 9.11 9.25 13.70
N TYR A 64 7.86 9.50 14.08
CA TYR A 64 6.82 9.96 13.17
C TYR A 64 6.86 11.48 13.00
N SER A 65 6.61 11.94 11.78
CA SER A 65 6.15 13.32 11.55
C SER A 65 4.65 13.41 11.84
N ALA A 66 4.12 14.62 12.02
CA ALA A 66 2.69 14.83 12.14
C ALA A 66 1.97 14.37 10.85
N PRO A 67 0.96 13.48 10.95
CA PRO A 67 0.13 13.12 9.82
C PRO A 67 -0.76 14.31 9.44
N TYR A 68 -1.19 14.38 8.17
CA TYR A 68 -2.11 15.42 7.73
C TYR A 68 -2.97 14.95 6.55
N LEU A 69 -4.15 15.58 6.42
CA LEU A 69 -5.05 15.33 5.31
C LEU A 69 -4.62 16.12 4.07
N LEU A 70 -4.55 15.42 2.94
CA LEU A 70 -4.38 16.01 1.63
C LEU A 70 -5.73 16.63 1.20
N LYS A 71 -5.80 17.97 1.25
CA LYS A 71 -7.03 18.74 0.96
C LYS A 71 -7.66 18.45 -0.40
N THR A 72 -6.88 17.95 -1.35
CA THR A 72 -7.31 17.72 -2.74
C THR A 72 -7.84 16.31 -2.98
N ASP A 73 -7.61 15.38 -2.05
CA ASP A 73 -7.61 13.96 -2.37
C ASP A 73 -8.32 13.07 -1.33
N ASP A 74 -8.95 13.66 -0.29
CA ASP A 74 -9.56 12.94 0.83
C ASP A 74 -8.68 11.77 1.31
N ALA A 75 -7.40 12.10 1.50
CA ALA A 75 -6.36 11.13 1.76
C ALA A 75 -5.49 11.55 2.94
N LEU A 76 -5.06 10.58 3.72
CA LEU A 76 -4.17 10.76 4.85
C LEU A 76 -2.74 10.54 4.39
N TYR A 77 -1.88 11.53 4.59
CA TYR A 77 -0.44 11.41 4.42
C TYR A 77 0.24 11.26 5.79
N TYR A 78 1.22 10.37 5.88
CA TYR A 78 2.12 10.30 7.03
C TYR A 78 3.50 9.78 6.63
N GLU A 79 4.52 10.17 7.39
CA GLU A 79 5.91 9.76 7.18
C GLU A 79 6.62 9.48 8.51
N GLY A 80 7.70 8.72 8.44
CA GLY A 80 8.54 8.38 9.57
C GLY A 80 10.02 8.26 9.18
N ARG A 81 10.88 8.45 10.18
CA ARG A 81 12.33 8.28 10.06
C ARG A 81 12.84 7.23 11.05
N SER A 82 13.82 6.44 10.59
CA SER A 82 14.57 5.55 11.47
C SER A 82 15.34 6.36 12.53
N ARG A 83 15.51 5.79 13.72
CA ARG A 83 16.34 6.38 14.78
C ARG A 83 17.82 6.04 14.62
N THR A 84 18.13 4.97 13.89
CA THR A 84 19.49 4.41 13.78
C THR A 84 20.12 4.61 12.40
N SER A 85 19.37 5.17 11.45
CA SER A 85 19.84 5.46 10.08
C SER A 85 19.14 6.69 9.49
N LEU A 86 19.59 7.13 8.31
CA LEU A 86 18.92 8.19 7.54
C LEU A 86 17.80 7.67 6.64
N ASP A 87 17.42 6.39 6.78
CA ASP A 87 16.31 5.82 6.02
C ASP A 87 14.97 6.38 6.51
N ALA A 88 14.03 6.51 5.58
CA ALA A 88 12.71 7.09 5.83
C ALA A 88 11.63 6.38 5.03
N SER A 89 10.40 6.48 5.49
CA SER A 89 9.23 5.94 4.80
C SER A 89 8.05 6.90 4.86
N SER A 90 7.21 6.85 3.82
CA SER A 90 5.97 7.62 3.77
C SER A 90 4.85 6.80 3.16
N ALA A 91 3.61 7.10 3.53
CA ALA A 91 2.43 6.50 2.95
C ALA A 91 1.28 7.50 2.81
N ILE A 92 0.42 7.21 1.84
CA ILE A 92 -0.81 7.91 1.54
C ILE A 92 -1.92 6.88 1.54
N ILE A 93 -2.99 7.16 2.29
CA ILE A 93 -4.15 6.29 2.42
C ILE A 93 -5.37 7.07 1.97
N PHE A 94 -6.06 6.57 0.95
CA PHE A 94 -7.33 7.11 0.48
C PHE A 94 -8.50 6.37 1.14
N GLU A 95 -9.63 7.06 1.34
CA GLU A 95 -10.84 6.42 1.89
C GLU A 95 -11.36 5.27 1.00
N ASP A 96 -11.15 5.40 -0.31
CA ASP A 96 -11.52 4.40 -1.33
C ASP A 96 -10.61 3.15 -1.34
N GLY A 97 -9.57 3.12 -0.51
CA GLY A 97 -8.63 2.00 -0.37
C GLY A 97 -7.41 2.07 -1.30
N ARG A 98 -7.26 3.12 -2.11
CA ARG A 98 -6.00 3.39 -2.80
C ARG A 98 -4.90 3.70 -1.79
N LEU A 99 -3.72 3.17 -2.07
CA LEU A 99 -2.53 3.29 -1.24
C LEU A 99 -1.34 3.68 -2.12
N PHE A 100 -0.54 4.59 -1.58
CA PHE A 100 0.79 4.90 -2.09
C PHE A 100 1.77 4.80 -0.94
N ALA A 101 2.94 4.22 -1.18
CA ALA A 101 3.99 4.13 -0.16
C ALA A 101 5.36 4.35 -0.78
N ALA A 102 6.30 4.85 0.01
CA ALA A 102 7.68 4.99 -0.37
C ALA A 102 8.64 4.56 0.73
N ILE A 103 9.78 4.00 0.34
CA ILE A 103 10.92 3.70 1.21
C ILE A 103 12.16 4.36 0.61
N TYR A 104 12.76 5.27 1.36
CA TYR A 104 14.06 5.83 1.05
C TYR A 104 15.17 5.03 1.74
N PHE A 105 16.13 4.58 0.94
CA PHE A 105 17.35 3.90 1.37
C PHE A 105 18.52 4.87 1.21
N ALA A 106 18.95 5.48 2.30
CA ALA A 106 19.94 6.55 2.30
C ALA A 106 21.30 6.11 1.77
N GLN A 107 21.78 4.93 2.19
CA GLN A 107 23.07 4.41 1.74
C GLN A 107 23.13 4.23 0.22
N ALA A 108 22.03 3.77 -0.38
CA ALA A 108 21.93 3.53 -1.82
C ALA A 108 21.39 4.75 -2.59
N LYS A 109 21.03 5.84 -1.90
CA LYS A 109 20.33 7.01 -2.47
C LYS A 109 19.17 6.60 -3.37
N LYS A 110 18.37 5.63 -2.90
CA LYS A 110 17.35 4.95 -3.69
C LYS A 110 15.98 5.14 -3.05
N LEU A 111 14.99 5.49 -3.86
CA LEU A 111 13.58 5.50 -3.48
C LEU A 111 12.86 4.31 -4.09
N LYS A 112 12.31 3.40 -3.29
CA LYS A 112 11.32 2.44 -3.77
C LYS A 112 9.93 3.03 -3.59
N TYR A 113 9.10 2.98 -4.63
CA TYR A 113 7.74 3.51 -4.65
C TYR A 113 6.74 2.40 -4.98
N PHE A 114 5.64 2.37 -4.23
CA PHE A 114 4.63 1.31 -4.29
C PHE A 114 3.25 1.93 -4.44
N SER A 115 2.41 1.32 -5.26
CA SER A 115 1.00 1.68 -5.32
C SER A 115 0.13 0.48 -5.74
N ASN A 116 -1.11 0.47 -5.24
CA ASN A 116 -2.18 -0.39 -5.72
C ASN A 116 -3.15 0.36 -6.67
N ASP A 117 -2.84 1.60 -7.04
CA ASP A 117 -3.67 2.40 -7.93
C ASP A 117 -3.71 1.82 -9.34
N ALA A 118 -4.91 1.59 -9.85
CA ALA A 118 -5.15 0.91 -11.12
C ALA A 118 -4.82 1.77 -12.35
N SER A 119 -4.43 3.04 -12.17
CA SER A 119 -4.02 3.93 -13.26
C SER A 119 -2.68 3.52 -13.89
N CYS A 120 -1.85 2.75 -13.16
CA CYS A 120 -0.51 2.36 -13.58
C CYS A 120 0.39 3.56 -13.93
N SER A 121 0.15 4.72 -13.32
CA SER A 121 0.96 5.91 -13.55
C SER A 121 2.40 5.69 -13.07
N GLU A 122 3.37 5.97 -13.94
CA GLU A 122 4.79 6.06 -13.57
C GLU A 122 5.13 7.41 -12.90
N GLN A 123 4.16 8.31 -12.76
CA GLN A 123 4.38 9.55 -12.01
C GLN A 123 4.21 9.27 -10.51
N LEU A 124 5.19 9.71 -9.73
CA LEU A 124 5.05 9.78 -8.28
C LEU A 124 3.84 10.65 -7.92
N HIS A 125 3.05 10.18 -6.96
CA HIS A 125 2.01 11.00 -6.34
C HIS A 125 2.62 12.33 -5.85
N PRO A 126 1.97 13.49 -6.01
CA PRO A 126 2.53 14.79 -5.63
C PRO A 126 3.11 14.84 -4.20
N ALA A 127 2.40 14.27 -3.21
CA ALA A 127 2.92 14.19 -1.84
C ALA A 127 4.20 13.34 -1.71
N ILE A 128 4.35 12.28 -2.52
CA ILE A 128 5.59 11.48 -2.57
C ILE A 128 6.71 12.23 -3.31
N GLN A 129 6.39 13.10 -4.27
CA GLN A 129 7.40 13.99 -4.87
C GLN A 129 7.98 14.94 -3.83
N VAL A 130 7.14 15.53 -2.97
CA VAL A 130 7.60 16.38 -1.87
C VAL A 130 8.47 15.59 -0.89
N PHE A 131 8.07 14.38 -0.52
CA PHE A 131 8.91 13.47 0.29
C PHE A 131 10.26 13.20 -0.39
N ALA A 132 10.26 12.89 -1.69
CA ALA A 132 11.47 12.61 -2.45
C ALA A 132 12.43 13.83 -2.50
N GLN A 133 11.91 15.05 -2.59
CA GLN A 133 12.71 16.29 -2.60
C GLN A 133 13.47 16.54 -1.30
N GLN A 134 13.07 15.93 -0.19
CA GLN A 134 13.78 16.04 1.09
C GLN A 134 15.08 15.21 1.12
N HIS A 135 15.32 14.39 0.10
CA HIS A 135 16.36 13.38 0.10
C HIS A 135 17.24 13.45 -1.15
N GLU A 136 18.50 13.06 -1.02
CA GLU A 136 19.37 12.87 -2.19
C GLU A 136 19.04 11.52 -2.84
N ILE A 137 18.45 11.56 -4.04
CA ILE A 137 18.00 10.39 -4.79
C ILE A 137 18.76 10.28 -6.12
N GLN A 138 19.34 9.11 -6.36
CA GLN A 138 19.99 8.74 -7.62
C GLN A 138 19.15 7.78 -8.46
N SER A 139 18.23 7.03 -7.84
CA SER A 139 17.35 6.10 -8.55
C SER A 139 15.99 5.95 -7.87
N ILE A 140 14.95 5.81 -8.69
CA ILE A 140 13.59 5.50 -8.25
C ILE A 140 13.21 4.15 -8.84
N VAL A 141 12.73 3.25 -7.99
CA VAL A 141 12.25 1.91 -8.39
C VAL A 141 10.74 1.85 -8.14
N TYR A 142 9.99 1.56 -9.19
CA TYR A 142 8.54 1.40 -9.15
C TYR A 142 8.20 -0.07 -8.90
N ALA A 143 7.60 -0.36 -7.75
CA ALA A 143 7.12 -1.68 -7.37
C ALA A 143 5.58 -1.69 -7.50
N MET A 144 5.09 -2.11 -8.67
CA MET A 144 3.66 -2.25 -8.91
C MET A 144 3.14 -3.58 -8.33
N VAL A 145 2.00 -3.52 -7.63
CA VAL A 145 1.26 -4.72 -7.22
C VAL A 145 0.68 -5.38 -8.47
N GLY A 146 1.37 -6.41 -8.96
CA GLY A 146 0.97 -7.16 -10.17
C GLY A 146 2.14 -7.86 -10.87
N LEU A 147 3.39 -7.42 -10.65
CA LEU A 147 4.58 -8.11 -11.14
C LEU A 147 5.27 -8.86 -9.99
N ASP A 148 4.59 -9.89 -9.50
CA ASP A 148 5.32 -11.06 -9.00
C ASP A 148 5.42 -12.02 -10.18
N THR A 149 6.61 -12.43 -10.56
CA THR A 149 6.88 -13.43 -11.61
C THR A 149 6.32 -14.84 -11.31
N THR A 150 5.37 -14.96 -10.38
CA THR A 150 4.69 -16.20 -10.03
C THR A 150 3.39 -15.88 -9.31
N LEU A 151 2.26 -15.79 -10.03
CA LEU A 151 0.96 -16.30 -9.56
C LEU A 151 -0.10 -16.20 -10.66
N LYS A 152 -0.54 -17.39 -11.10
CA LYS A 152 -1.74 -17.60 -11.90
C LYS A 152 -2.96 -17.00 -11.19
N ASN A 153 -3.68 -16.19 -11.96
CA ASN A 153 -5.06 -15.76 -11.80
C ASN A 153 -5.93 -16.68 -10.93
N ASN A 154 -6.53 -16.11 -9.88
CA ASN A 154 -7.85 -16.49 -9.38
C ASN A 154 -8.57 -15.24 -8.86
N LEU A 155 -8.82 -14.30 -9.77
CA LEU A 155 -9.90 -13.30 -9.74
C LEU A 155 -9.73 -12.48 -11.02
N GLY A 156 -10.53 -12.82 -12.02
CA GLY A 156 -10.38 -12.31 -13.37
C GLY A 156 -10.69 -10.82 -13.47
N MET A 157 -9.64 -10.00 -13.44
CA MET A 157 -9.50 -8.79 -14.23
C MET A 157 -8.01 -8.56 -14.43
N LEU A 158 -7.54 -8.65 -15.69
CA LEU A 158 -6.20 -8.19 -16.04
C LEU A 158 -6.13 -6.70 -15.68
N SER A 159 -5.13 -6.32 -14.88
CA SER A 159 -4.91 -4.90 -14.60
C SER A 159 -4.58 -4.20 -15.92
N LYS A 160 -4.99 -2.94 -16.10
CA LYS A 160 -4.62 -2.15 -17.28
C LYS A 160 -3.09 -2.08 -17.49
N CYS A 161 -2.32 -2.37 -16.44
CA CYS A 161 -0.85 -2.44 -16.45
C CYS A 161 -0.33 -3.60 -17.32
N GLU A 162 -0.97 -4.77 -17.31
CA GLU A 162 -0.55 -5.94 -18.12
C GLU A 162 -0.71 -5.69 -19.62
N ALA A 163 -1.75 -4.95 -20.01
CA ALA A 163 -1.97 -4.57 -21.41
C ALA A 163 -0.94 -3.52 -21.90
N TYR A 164 -0.49 -2.61 -21.02
CA TYR A 164 0.54 -1.63 -21.33
C TYR A 164 1.92 -2.29 -21.52
N MET A 165 2.29 -3.22 -20.62
CA MET A 165 3.57 -3.96 -20.71
C MET A 165 3.66 -4.82 -21.97
N LYS A 166 2.56 -5.49 -22.36
CA LYS A 166 2.49 -6.27 -23.61
C LYS A 166 2.70 -5.41 -24.87
N ASN A 167 2.38 -4.12 -24.79
CA ASN A 167 2.61 -3.18 -25.89
C ASN A 167 4.04 -2.63 -25.92
N LEU A 168 4.78 -2.67 -24.82
CA LEU A 168 6.20 -2.32 -24.76
C LEU A 168 7.08 -3.47 -25.25
N GLU A 169 6.76 -4.72 -24.90
CA GLU A 169 7.47 -5.91 -25.41
C GLU A 169 7.34 -6.10 -26.93
N LYS A 170 6.25 -5.61 -27.53
CA LYS A 170 6.03 -5.66 -28.99
C LYS A 170 6.74 -4.56 -29.78
N ARG A 171 7.36 -3.59 -29.11
CA ARG A 171 8.06 -2.44 -29.74
C ARG A 171 9.58 -2.55 -29.68
N ASN A 172 10.12 -3.61 -29.06
CA ASN A 172 11.51 -4.04 -29.15
C ASN A 172 11.60 -5.31 -30.01
#